data_AF-A0A2K2F1F5-F1
#
_entry.id   AF-A0A2K2F1F5-F1
#
_cell.length_a   1.000
_cell.length_b   1.000
_cell.length_c   1.000
_cell.angle_alpha   90.00
_cell.angle_beta   90.00
_cell.angle_gamma   90.00
#
_symmetry.space_group_name_H-M   'P 1'
#
loop_
_entity.id
_entity.type
_entity.pdbx_description
1 polymer ?
#
loop_
_entity_poly.entity_id
_entity_poly.type
_entity_poly.pdbx_seq_one_letter_code
_entity_poly.pdbx_strand_id
1 'polypeptide(L)'
;MFMYVFSIVIVVASNVLYHICQKSTPNNANPFTALFTTYVTAAILTFAASHFYKTEAGFFQSFKGLNWTSIVLAISIVGLELGYMLVYRAGWNISVGSLVANIILALILIPIGVMFFKEDFGLNKILGSILCIIGLFLINR
;
A
#
# COMPACT_ATOMS: atom_id res chain seq x y z
N MET A 1 -0.36 -8.73 21.51
CA MET A 1 0.93 -8.14 21.04
C MET A 1 1.57 -8.93 19.90
N PHE A 2 1.70 -10.26 19.99
CA PHE A 2 2.33 -11.07 18.91
C PHE A 2 1.69 -10.85 17.53
N MET A 3 0.35 -10.82 17.44
CA MET A 3 -0.34 -10.59 16.16
C MET A 3 -0.08 -9.20 15.56
N TYR A 4 0.07 -8.16 16.39
CA TYR A 4 0.40 -6.81 15.91
C TYR A 4 1.81 -6.75 15.31
N VAL A 5 2.78 -7.37 15.99
CA VAL A 5 4.18 -7.43 15.52
C VAL A 5 4.30 -8.32 14.29
N PHE A 6 3.60 -9.45 14.26
CA PHE A 6 3.60 -10.33 13.10
C PHE A 6 3.02 -9.64 11.85
N SER A 7 1.88 -8.97 12.00
CA SER A 7 1.26 -8.22 10.91
C SER A 7 2.16 -7.09 10.39
N ILE A 8 2.82 -6.33 11.28
CA ILE A 8 3.72 -5.25 10.84
C ILE A 8 4.93 -5.81 10.10
N VAL A 9 5.49 -6.93 10.55
CA VAL A 9 6.63 -7.59 9.90
C VAL A 9 6.26 -8.03 8.48
N ILE A 10 5.08 -8.63 8.29
CA ILE A 10 4.60 -9.01 6.96
C ILE A 10 4.45 -7.79 6.06
N VAL A 11 3.87 -6.69 6.57
CA VAL A 11 3.71 -5.45 5.81
C VAL A 11 5.06 -4.90 5.38
N VAL A 12 6.04 -4.83 6.28
CA VAL A 12 7.38 -4.31 5.98
C VAL A 12 8.10 -5.20 4.98
N ALA A 13 8.13 -6.52 5.20
CA ALA A 13 8.76 -7.46 4.28
C ALA A 13 8.14 -7.38 2.87
N SER A 14 6.81 -7.28 2.79
CA SER A 14 6.09 -7.14 1.53
C SER A 14 6.42 -5.82 0.83
N ASN A 15 6.48 -4.70 1.57
CA ASN A 15 6.86 -3.40 1.02
C ASN A 15 8.32 -3.38 0.51
N VAL A 16 9.23 -4.07 1.18
CA VAL A 16 10.62 -4.19 0.70
C VAL A 16 10.68 -4.92 -0.64
N LEU A 17 10.05 -6.09 -0.74
CA LEU A 17 9.98 -6.84 -2.00
C LEU A 17 9.28 -6.02 -3.09
N TYR A 18 8.19 -5.36 -2.73
CA TYR A 18 7.43 -4.49 -3.60
C TYR A 18 8.32 -3.43 -4.26
N HIS A 19 9.01 -2.62 -3.46
CA HIS A 19 9.84 -1.55 -3.98
C HIS A 19 11.05 -2.05 -4.79
N ILE A 20 11.64 -3.19 -4.41
CA ILE A 20 12.73 -3.82 -5.18
C ILE A 20 12.24 -4.29 -6.55
N CYS A 21 11.11 -5.02 -6.61
CA CYS A 21 10.52 -5.50 -7.85
C CYS A 21 10.08 -4.34 -8.75
N GLN A 22 9.45 -3.32 -8.16
CA GLN A 22 9.04 -2.10 -8.85
C GLN A 22 10.24 -1.37 -9.49
N LYS A 23 11.35 -1.17 -8.77
CA LYS A 23 12.55 -0.53 -9.32
C LYS A 23 13.24 -1.40 -10.38
N SER A 24 13.19 -2.72 -10.23
CA SER A 24 13.79 -3.69 -11.16
C SER A 24 12.95 -3.90 -12.42
N THR A 25 11.68 -3.47 -12.41
CA THR A 25 10.81 -3.53 -13.59
C THR A 25 11.42 -2.72 -14.73
N PRO A 26 11.63 -3.31 -15.92
CA PRO A 26 12.28 -2.63 -17.02
C PRO A 26 11.53 -1.34 -17.43
N ASN A 27 12.27 -0.25 -17.60
CA ASN A 27 11.72 1.02 -18.08
C ASN A 27 11.10 0.90 -19.49
N ASN A 28 11.58 -0.06 -20.29
CA ASN A 28 11.10 -0.35 -21.64
C ASN A 28 9.83 -1.21 -21.68
N ALA A 29 9.42 -1.84 -20.57
CA ALA A 29 8.21 -2.62 -20.53
C ALA A 29 6.98 -1.70 -20.43
N ASN A 30 5.89 -2.06 -21.10
CA ASN A 30 4.63 -1.32 -20.95
C ASN A 30 4.11 -1.47 -19.50
N PRO A 31 3.89 -0.36 -18.76
CA PRO A 31 3.35 -0.37 -17.40
C PRO A 31 2.14 -1.28 -17.24
N PHE A 32 1.21 -1.18 -18.17
CA PHE A 32 -0.07 -1.86 -18.09
C PHE A 32 0.08 -3.36 -18.28
N THR A 33 1.05 -3.81 -19.08
CA THR A 33 1.34 -5.23 -19.26
C THR A 33 1.95 -5.84 -17.98
N ALA A 34 2.90 -5.13 -17.35
CA ALA A 34 3.48 -5.57 -16.08
C ALA A 34 2.41 -5.66 -14.99
N LEU A 35 1.57 -4.64 -14.86
CA LEU A 35 0.47 -4.64 -13.89
C LEU A 35 -0.57 -5.71 -14.16
N PHE A 36 -0.93 -5.94 -15.43
CA PHE A 36 -1.85 -7.01 -15.79
C PHE A 36 -1.32 -8.37 -15.34
N THR A 37 -0.05 -8.68 -15.59
CA THR A 37 0.59 -9.92 -15.12
C THR A 37 0.59 -10.02 -13.59
N THR A 38 0.90 -8.93 -12.88
CA THR A 38 0.86 -8.89 -11.41
C THR A 38 -0.55 -9.18 -10.90
N TYR A 39 -1.60 -8.58 -11.48
CA TYR A 39 -2.98 -8.79 -11.05
C TYR A 39 -3.49 -10.19 -11.35
N VAL A 40 -3.15 -10.76 -12.51
CA VAL A 40 -3.50 -12.14 -12.84
C VAL A 40 -2.85 -13.10 -11.84
N THR A 41 -1.57 -12.88 -11.53
CA THR A 41 -0.84 -13.70 -10.55
C THR A 41 -1.45 -13.56 -9.15
N ALA A 42 -1.76 -12.34 -8.72
CA ALA A 42 -2.42 -12.06 -7.44
C ALA A 42 -3.82 -12.68 -7.37
N ALA A 43 -4.59 -12.65 -8.47
CA ALA A 43 -5.90 -13.27 -8.56
C ALA A 43 -5.82 -14.80 -8.39
N ILE A 44 -4.86 -15.45 -9.06
CA ILE A 44 -4.63 -16.90 -8.94
C ILE A 44 -4.24 -17.27 -7.50
N LEU A 45 -3.30 -16.53 -6.90
CA LEU A 45 -2.87 -16.74 -5.51
C LEU A 45 -4.02 -16.56 -4.52
N THR A 46 -4.82 -15.51 -4.67
CA THR A 46 -5.96 -15.23 -3.80
C THR A 46 -7.06 -16.27 -3.97
N PHE A 47 -7.31 -16.72 -5.22
CA PHE A 47 -8.25 -17.80 -5.50
C PHE A 47 -7.80 -19.11 -4.86
N ALA A 48 -6.52 -19.48 -4.99
CA ALA A 48 -5.98 -20.67 -4.33
C ALA A 48 -6.10 -20.57 -2.81
N ALA A 49 -5.75 -19.41 -2.22
CA ALA A 49 -5.87 -19.16 -0.78
C ALA A 49 -7.33 -19.24 -0.29
N SER A 50 -8.29 -18.78 -1.10
CA SER A 50 -9.72 -18.84 -0.76
C SER A 50 -10.23 -20.28 -0.59
N HIS A 51 -9.60 -21.26 -1.26
CA HIS A 51 -9.96 -22.67 -1.11
C HIS A 51 -9.51 -23.26 0.24
N PHE A 52 -8.42 -22.72 0.81
CA PHE A 52 -7.97 -23.09 2.15
C PHE A 52 -8.77 -22.38 3.26
N TYR A 53 -9.36 -21.23 2.95
CA TYR A 53 -10.18 -20.46 3.89
C TYR A 53 -11.63 -20.94 3.87
N LYS A 54 -11.96 -21.93 4.72
CA LYS A 54 -13.33 -22.45 4.88
C LYS A 54 -14.26 -21.35 5.37
N THR A 55 -15.01 -20.74 4.45
CA THR A 55 -16.15 -19.90 4.77
C THR A 55 -17.38 -20.81 4.81
N GLU A 56 -18.16 -20.77 5.90
CA GLU A 56 -19.39 -21.58 6.05
C GLU A 56 -20.46 -21.25 4.98
N ALA A 57 -20.31 -20.10 4.32
CA ALA A 57 -21.08 -19.68 3.16
C ALA A 57 -20.29 -19.94 1.86
N GLY A 58 -20.93 -20.52 0.84
CA GLY A 58 -20.29 -20.82 -0.45
C GLY A 58 -19.65 -19.60 -1.13
N PHE A 59 -18.63 -19.83 -1.97
CA PHE A 59 -17.81 -18.79 -2.62
C PHE A 59 -18.63 -17.66 -3.25
N PHE A 60 -19.75 -17.99 -3.90
CA PHE A 60 -20.68 -17.01 -4.52
C PHE A 60 -21.52 -16.20 -3.51
N GLN A 61 -21.76 -16.72 -2.30
CA GLN A 61 -22.46 -16.01 -1.24
C GLN A 61 -21.56 -14.94 -0.60
N SER A 62 -20.25 -15.17 -0.55
CA SER A 62 -19.27 -14.16 -0.11
C SER A 62 -19.20 -12.95 -1.05
N PHE A 63 -19.55 -13.13 -2.33
CA PHE A 63 -19.71 -12.02 -3.28
C PHE A 63 -20.91 -11.13 -2.99
N LYS A 64 -21.97 -11.63 -2.34
CA LYS A 64 -23.11 -10.78 -1.93
C LYS A 64 -22.74 -9.79 -0.82
N GLY A 65 -21.66 -10.04 -0.07
CA GLY A 65 -21.13 -9.12 0.94
C GLY A 65 -20.05 -8.16 0.41
N LEU A 66 -19.63 -8.29 -0.85
CA LEU A 66 -18.63 -7.42 -1.45
C LEU A 66 -19.26 -6.05 -1.73
N ASN A 67 -18.80 -5.04 -0.99
CA ASN A 67 -19.23 -3.65 -1.11
C ASN A 67 -18.49 -2.91 -2.25
N TRP A 68 -19.00 -1.73 -2.61
CA TRP A 68 -18.34 -0.76 -3.52
C TRP A 68 -16.87 -0.49 -3.13
N THR A 69 -16.52 -0.65 -1.85
CA THR A 69 -15.13 -0.54 -1.36
C THR A 69 -14.15 -1.41 -2.14
N SER A 70 -14.52 -2.60 -2.59
CA SER A 70 -13.61 -3.49 -3.34
C SER A 70 -13.29 -2.96 -4.74
N ILE A 71 -14.27 -2.32 -5.40
CA ILE A 71 -14.06 -1.68 -6.71
C ILE A 71 -13.16 -0.45 -6.55
N VAL A 72 -13.42 0.38 -5.53
CA VAL A 72 -12.60 1.56 -5.24
C VAL A 72 -11.17 1.14 -4.89
N LEU A 73 -11.01 0.09 -4.08
CA LEU A 73 -9.71 -0.46 -3.71
C LEU A 73 -8.94 -0.95 -4.94
N ALA A 74 -9.58 -1.64 -5.88
CA ALA A 74 -8.94 -2.07 -7.12
C ALA A 74 -8.40 -0.88 -7.93
N ILE A 75 -9.19 0.19 -8.07
CA ILE A 75 -8.74 1.43 -8.74
C ILE A 75 -7.56 2.07 -7.99
N SER A 76 -7.63 2.11 -6.65
CA SER A 76 -6.55 2.65 -5.82
C SER A 76 -5.26 1.85 -5.95
N ILE A 77 -5.31 0.52 -6.01
CA ILE A 77 -4.12 -0.32 -6.18
C ILE A 77 -3.48 -0.04 -7.55
N VAL A 78 -4.26 0.08 -8.63
CA VAL A 78 -3.73 0.46 -9.95
C VAL A 78 -3.01 1.80 -9.91
N GLY A 79 -3.62 2.81 -9.28
CA GLY A 79 -3.01 4.12 -9.12
C GLY A 79 -1.71 4.08 -8.28
N LEU A 80 -1.70 3.31 -7.20
CA LEU A 80 -0.56 3.17 -6.30
C LEU A 80 0.62 2.49 -7.02
N GLU A 81 0.34 1.41 -7.73
CA GLU A 81 1.31 0.68 -8.53
C GLU A 81 1.91 1.54 -9.65
N LEU A 82 1.06 2.20 -10.45
CA LEU A 82 1.50 3.13 -11.49
C LEU A 82 2.30 4.29 -10.90
N GLY A 83 1.86 4.83 -9.76
CA GLY A 83 2.50 5.95 -9.07
C GLY A 83 3.93 5.64 -8.66
N TYR A 84 4.15 4.50 -7.97
CA TYR A 84 5.51 4.09 -7.61
C TYR A 84 6.36 3.78 -8.83
N MET A 85 5.77 3.22 -9.89
CA MET A 85 6.52 2.89 -11.09
C MET A 85 7.00 4.16 -11.80
N LEU A 86 6.18 5.22 -11.79
CA LEU A 86 6.54 6.55 -12.29
C LEU A 86 7.63 7.22 -11.42
N VAL A 87 7.52 7.14 -10.09
CA VAL A 87 8.55 7.66 -9.17
C VAL A 87 9.91 7.04 -9.47
N TYR A 88 9.96 5.72 -9.65
CA TYR A 88 11.21 5.01 -9.94
C TYR A 88 11.74 5.22 -11.36
N ARG A 89 10.85 5.40 -12.34
CA ARG A 89 11.19 5.80 -13.71
C ARG A 89 11.73 7.23 -13.79
N ALA A 90 11.23 8.13 -12.95
CA ALA A 90 11.73 9.50 -12.82
C ALA A 90 13.13 9.57 -12.17
N GLY A 91 13.75 8.43 -11.85
CA GLY A 91 15.12 8.36 -11.33
C GLY A 91 15.22 8.43 -9.81
N TRP A 92 14.11 8.47 -9.08
CA TRP A 92 14.16 8.51 -7.63
C TRP A 92 14.80 7.24 -7.04
N ASN A 93 15.56 7.43 -5.97
CA ASN A 93 16.08 6.36 -5.15
C ASN A 93 14.94 5.62 -4.44
N ILE A 94 15.09 4.31 -4.26
CA ILE A 94 14.08 3.47 -3.57
C ILE A 94 13.75 4.06 -2.19
N SER A 95 14.78 4.37 -1.41
CA SER A 95 14.65 4.87 -0.05
C SER A 95 13.98 6.24 0.00
N VAL A 96 14.41 7.19 -0.84
CA VAL A 96 13.87 8.57 -0.80
C VAL A 96 12.44 8.61 -1.33
N GLY A 97 12.16 7.96 -2.48
CA GLY A 97 10.83 7.96 -3.08
C GLY A 97 9.78 7.29 -2.20
N SER A 98 10.10 6.13 -1.63
CA SER A 98 9.19 5.43 -0.70
C SER A 98 8.99 6.22 0.60
N LEU A 99 10.05 6.81 1.15
CA LEU A 99 9.99 7.56 2.40
C LEU A 99 9.16 8.84 2.25
N VAL A 100 9.34 9.60 1.17
CA VAL A 100 8.54 10.79 0.85
C VAL A 100 7.06 10.41 0.69
N ALA A 101 6.77 9.39 -0.11
CA ALA A 101 5.40 8.94 -0.35
C ALA A 101 4.71 8.49 0.95
N ASN A 102 5.39 7.67 1.77
CA ASN A 102 4.85 7.17 3.04
C ASN A 102 4.65 8.28 4.08
N ILE A 103 5.57 9.26 4.17
CA ILE A 103 5.40 10.39 5.08
C ILE A 103 4.22 11.26 4.64
N ILE A 104 4.13 11.64 3.36
CA ILE A 104 2.99 12.43 2.85
C ILE A 104 1.67 11.68 3.05
N LEU A 105 1.66 10.37 2.77
CA LEU A 105 0.50 9.51 3.01
C LEU A 105 0.09 9.51 4.48
N ALA A 106 1.04 9.33 5.40
CA ALA A 106 0.78 9.38 6.83
C ALA A 106 0.22 10.74 7.26
N LEU A 107 0.78 11.85 6.75
CA LEU A 107 0.30 13.20 7.03
C LEU A 107 -1.14 13.43 6.57
N ILE A 108 -1.53 12.89 5.42
CA ILE A 108 -2.90 13.01 4.87
C ILE A 108 -3.86 12.07 5.60
N LEU A 109 -3.41 10.88 6.03
CA LEU A 109 -4.23 9.92 6.77
C LEU A 109 -4.60 10.42 8.16
N ILE A 110 -3.76 11.25 8.81
CA ILE A 110 -4.05 11.84 10.13
C ILE A 110 -5.40 12.60 10.15
N PRO A 111 -5.61 13.66 9.34
CA PRO A 111 -6.88 14.40 9.37
C PRO A 111 -8.06 13.55 8.90
N ILE A 112 -7.85 12.59 7.98
CA ILE A 112 -8.90 11.67 7.54
C ILE A 112 -9.30 10.72 8.69
N GLY A 113 -8.34 10.17 9.43
CA GLY A 113 -8.56 9.33 10.61
C GLY A 113 -9.32 10.07 11.71
N VAL A 114 -8.94 11.33 11.96
CA VAL A 114 -9.65 12.18 12.93
C VAL A 114 -11.07 12.49 12.49
N MET A 115 -11.28 12.93 11.24
CA MET A 115 -12.57 13.43 10.77
C MET A 115 -13.56 12.31 10.44
N PHE A 116 -13.12 11.25 9.76
CA PHE A 116 -14.00 10.15 9.31
C PHE A 116 -14.08 9.01 10.31
N PHE A 117 -12.96 8.64 10.95
CA PHE A 117 -12.91 7.50 11.87
C PHE A 117 -13.01 7.91 13.35
N LYS A 118 -13.06 9.21 13.65
CA LYS A 118 -13.11 9.77 15.02
C LYS A 118 -11.99 9.23 15.91
N GLU A 119 -10.81 9.03 15.33
CA GLU A 119 -9.65 8.60 16.10
C GLU A 119 -9.20 9.72 17.05
N ASP A 120 -8.96 9.36 18.31
CA ASP A 120 -8.42 10.29 19.30
C ASP A 120 -6.95 10.59 18.97
N PHE A 121 -6.71 11.81 18.49
CA PHE A 121 -5.38 12.30 18.13
C PHE A 121 -4.83 13.17 19.25
N GLY A 122 -4.04 12.56 20.13
CA GLY A 122 -3.30 13.28 21.16
C GLY A 122 -2.22 14.20 20.58
N LEU A 123 -1.92 15.30 21.29
CA LEU A 123 -0.90 16.31 20.95
C LEU A 123 0.48 15.72 20.59
N ASN A 124 0.84 14.58 21.19
CA ASN A 124 2.09 13.88 20.89
C ASN A 124 2.19 13.37 19.45
N LYS A 125 1.07 12.94 18.83
CA LYS A 125 1.04 12.50 17.43
C LYS A 125 1.22 13.68 16.47
N ILE A 126 0.73 14.86 16.84
CA ILE A 126 0.90 16.09 16.06
C ILE A 126 2.37 16.54 16.10
N LEU A 127 3.00 16.52 17.27
CA LEU A 127 4.43 16.81 17.40
C LEU A 127 5.28 15.81 16.61
N GLY A 128 4.95 14.51 16.66
CA GLY A 128 5.61 13.48 15.87
C GLY A 128 5.47 13.71 14.36
N SER A 129 4.30 14.11 13.90
CA SER A 129 4.02 14.47 12.50
C SER A 129 4.90 15.64 12.01
N ILE A 130 5.04 16.70 12.82
CA ILE A 130 5.94 17.83 12.53
C ILE A 130 7.40 17.35 12.44
N LEU A 131 7.82 16.46 13.34
CA LEU A 131 9.16 15.89 13.34
C LEU A 131 9.44 15.04 12.09
N CYS A 132 8.44 14.28 11.61
CA CYS A 132 8.53 13.56 10.34
C CYS A 132 8.71 14.51 9.14
N ILE A 133 8.04 15.66 9.13
CA ILE A 133 8.20 16.69 8.08
C ILE A 133 9.63 17.26 8.09
N ILE A 134 10.16 17.57 9.29
CA ILE A 134 11.53 18.06 9.43
C ILE A 134 12.54 17.01 8.97
N GLY A 135 12.34 15.74 9.34
CA GLY A 135 13.16 14.62 8.88
C GLY A 135 13.11 14.43 7.37
N LEU A 136 11.93 14.58 6.76
CA LEU A 136 11.75 14.53 5.31
C LEU A 136 12.54 15.66 4.61
N PHE A 137 12.47 16.88 5.13
CA PHE A 137 13.21 18.02 4.58
C PHE A 137 14.72 17.80 4.63
N LEU A 138 15.22 17.18 5.70
CA LEU A 138 16.64 16.89 5.88
C LEU A 138 17.13 15.75 4.97
N ILE A 139 16.29 14.75 4.69
CA ILE A 139 16.59 13.64 3.77
C ILE A 139 16.56 14.10 2.30
N ASN A 140 15.72 15.08 1.96
CA ASN A 140 15.58 15.58 0.60
C ASN A 140 16.60 16.67 0.23
N ARG A 141 17.53 17.02 1.13
CA ARG A 141 18.61 17.98 0.90
C ARG A 141 19.93 17.26 0.65
#